data_AF-A0A7C3B9Y9-F1
#
_entry.id   AF-A0A7C3B9Y9-F1
#
_cell.length_a   1.000
_cell.length_b   1.000
_cell.length_c   1.000
_cell.angle_alpha   90.00
_cell.angle_beta   90.00
_cell.angle_gamma   90.00
#
_symmetry.space_group_name_H-M   'P 1'
#
loop_
_entity.id
_entity.type
_entity.pdbx_description
1 polymer ?
#
loop_
_entity_poly.entity_id
_entity_poly.type
_entity_poly.pdbx_seq_one_letter_code
_entity_poly.pdbx_strand_id
1 'polypeptide(L)'
;MKREHTSRSHVPAVILAAGQGSRLREESRGIPKPMVKVLGLTLLERALLACREAGITEYYVVVGFEKEKVISHIRTLERRHGLSVHIVENPDWEEGNGVSALATAAHLDDQRPFLLTMCDHIVDPEIFELVLQSDGDSGVCLLAVDRRVDWVFDLEDATKVRLDGERIIAIGKDLPTFNGIDTGVFLCRPCLFEGLERARSQGEGSLSAGIRQLIPEGKIHAIDIGDRFWIDVDTPESLVHAKRLLLQRLAKPRGDGFISRHLNRPISRRISALLAHTPLTPNAISILSFAIGLLGALLFTIGTYPTMVLAGLLVQFASITDGCDGEIARLKFQASRFGAWFDTLLDRYADMFIVGGITYGYWKTHPDALTWLIGLLAVTGFILYSYTKKEFQVRYGYELNEHRLYRIIPGSRDVRLFLVFIGALVGYPFAAIVLTGLLSHLAVWLGFADVYLGASARQTSHSGR
;
A
#
# COMPACT_ATOMS: atom_id res chain seq x y z
N MET A 1 -19.11 -5.81 -1.97
CA MET A 1 -19.83 -5.09 -3.04
C MET A 1 -18.94 -5.04 -4.28
N LYS A 2 -19.34 -5.68 -5.37
CA LYS A 2 -18.72 -5.47 -6.69
C LYS A 2 -19.11 -4.06 -7.14
N ARG A 3 -18.15 -3.13 -7.27
CA ARG A 3 -18.37 -1.85 -7.95
C ARG A 3 -18.59 -2.17 -9.43
N GLU A 4 -19.68 -1.67 -10.01
CA GLU A 4 -19.96 -1.74 -11.45
C GLU A 4 -18.72 -1.25 -12.23
N HIS A 5 -18.04 -2.17 -12.91
CA HIS A 5 -16.76 -1.96 -13.61
C HIS A 5 -16.90 -2.04 -15.14
N THR A 6 -18.12 -2.17 -15.65
CA THR A 6 -18.36 -2.73 -16.99
C THR A 6 -18.19 -1.76 -18.16
N SER A 7 -17.94 -0.46 -17.96
CA SER A 7 -17.53 0.45 -19.06
C SER A 7 -16.11 1.02 -18.92
N ARG A 8 -15.42 0.75 -17.81
CA ARG A 8 -14.16 1.42 -17.41
C ARG A 8 -12.90 0.61 -17.72
N SER A 9 -13.06 -0.69 -18.01
CA SER A 9 -11.99 -1.64 -18.32
C SER A 9 -11.35 -1.47 -19.70
N HIS A 10 -11.67 -0.41 -20.45
CA HIS A 10 -11.29 -0.26 -21.86
C HIS A 10 -10.36 0.94 -22.14
N VAL A 11 -9.98 1.73 -21.12
CA VAL A 11 -9.03 2.83 -21.27
C VAL A 11 -7.60 2.27 -21.20
N PRO A 12 -6.80 2.35 -22.27
CA PRO A 12 -5.42 1.88 -22.25
C PRO A 12 -4.53 2.83 -21.45
N ALA A 13 -3.46 2.29 -20.86
CA ALA A 13 -2.41 3.08 -20.23
C ALA A 13 -1.17 3.19 -21.12
N VAL A 14 -0.75 4.42 -21.41
CA VAL A 14 0.55 4.76 -21.97
C VAL A 14 1.52 5.08 -20.85
N ILE A 15 2.64 4.36 -20.80
CA ILE A 15 3.70 4.55 -19.80
C ILE A 15 4.97 5.01 -20.52
N LEU A 16 5.45 6.20 -20.21
CA LEU A 16 6.67 6.75 -20.81
C LEU A 16 7.91 6.22 -20.09
N ALA A 17 8.75 5.46 -20.82
CA ALA A 17 9.97 4.82 -20.33
C ALA A 17 11.18 5.04 -21.27
N ALA A 18 11.15 6.11 -22.07
CA ALA A 18 12.11 6.35 -23.15
C ALA A 18 13.35 7.18 -22.77
N GLY A 19 13.33 7.86 -21.62
CA GLY A 19 14.39 8.79 -21.21
C GLY A 19 15.67 8.14 -20.68
N GLN A 20 16.79 8.86 -20.81
CA GLN A 20 18.11 8.39 -20.37
C GLN A 20 18.26 8.29 -18.84
N GLY A 21 17.57 9.15 -18.08
CA GLY A 21 17.67 9.18 -16.62
C GLY A 21 19.07 9.53 -16.10
N SER A 22 19.74 10.47 -16.75
CA SER A 22 21.14 10.84 -16.52
C SER A 22 21.48 11.12 -15.05
N ARG A 23 20.60 11.81 -14.33
CA ARG A 23 20.78 12.20 -12.92
C ARG A 23 20.88 11.02 -11.94
N LEU A 24 20.33 9.86 -12.29
CA LEU A 24 20.36 8.63 -11.46
C LEU A 24 21.36 7.58 -11.97
N ARG A 25 22.04 7.85 -13.08
CA ARG A 25 22.75 6.82 -13.86
C ARG A 25 24.02 6.28 -13.20
N GLU A 26 24.77 7.14 -12.51
CA GLU A 26 25.99 6.73 -11.80
C GLU A 26 25.65 5.76 -10.65
N GLU A 27 24.66 6.14 -9.84
CA GLU A 27 24.15 5.32 -8.73
C GLU A 27 23.45 4.04 -9.22
N SER A 28 22.82 4.07 -10.40
CA SER A 28 22.22 2.89 -11.01
C SER A 28 23.23 1.92 -11.64
N ARG A 29 24.54 2.24 -11.62
CA ARG A 29 25.62 1.45 -12.23
C ARG A 29 25.35 1.12 -13.70
N GLY A 30 24.76 2.07 -14.44
CA GLY A 30 24.42 1.90 -15.85
C GLY A 30 23.16 1.07 -16.12
N ILE A 31 22.33 0.80 -15.10
CA ILE A 31 20.99 0.23 -15.29
C ILE A 31 20.05 1.33 -15.80
N PRO A 32 19.26 1.11 -16.88
CA PRO A 32 18.26 2.06 -17.34
C PRO A 32 17.28 2.47 -16.24
N LYS A 33 16.88 3.75 -16.21
CA LYS A 33 15.97 4.30 -15.19
C LYS A 33 14.69 3.45 -14.98
N PRO A 34 13.98 2.97 -16.03
CA PRO A 34 12.79 2.11 -15.85
C PRO A 34 13.06 0.82 -15.05
N MET A 35 14.31 0.37 -15.00
CA MET A 35 14.77 -0.85 -14.33
C MET A 35 15.37 -0.59 -12.93
N VAL A 36 15.51 0.68 -12.51
CA VAL A 36 15.97 1.04 -11.16
C VAL A 36 14.97 0.51 -10.13
N LYS A 37 15.47 -0.11 -9.06
CA LYS A 37 14.64 -0.76 -8.04
C LYS A 37 14.35 0.15 -6.84
N VAL A 38 13.08 0.20 -6.46
CA VAL A 38 12.60 0.82 -5.23
C VAL A 38 11.87 -0.23 -4.40
N LEU A 39 12.53 -0.67 -3.32
CA LEU A 39 12.02 -1.71 -2.40
C LEU A 39 11.57 -2.98 -3.17
N GLY A 40 12.49 -3.57 -3.94
CA GLY A 40 12.29 -4.86 -4.61
C GLY A 40 11.78 -4.82 -6.05
N LEU A 41 10.87 -3.88 -6.36
CA LEU A 41 10.30 -3.73 -7.70
C LEU A 41 11.04 -2.66 -8.51
N THR A 42 11.11 -2.81 -9.84
CA THR A 42 11.59 -1.73 -10.70
C THR A 42 10.56 -0.60 -10.82
N LEU A 43 11.00 0.60 -11.21
CA LEU A 43 10.11 1.74 -11.45
C LEU A 43 9.01 1.39 -12.48
N LEU A 44 9.38 0.80 -13.62
CA LEU A 44 8.43 0.32 -14.63
C LEU A 44 7.51 -0.80 -14.13
N GLU A 45 8.04 -1.76 -13.36
CA GLU A 45 7.24 -2.82 -12.76
C GLU A 45 6.19 -2.23 -11.80
N ARG A 46 6.55 -1.21 -11.03
CA ARG A 46 5.64 -0.52 -10.11
C ARG A 46 4.54 0.24 -10.87
N ALA A 47 4.88 0.96 -11.94
CA ALA A 47 3.91 1.67 -12.77
C ALA A 47 2.88 0.72 -13.39
N LEU A 48 3.34 -0.39 -13.99
CA LEU A 48 2.45 -1.42 -14.57
C LEU A 48 1.51 -2.04 -13.53
N LEU A 49 2.05 -2.39 -12.36
CA LEU A 49 1.25 -3.01 -11.29
C LEU A 49 0.26 -2.02 -10.66
N ALA A 50 0.61 -0.74 -10.56
CA ALA A 50 -0.29 0.30 -10.08
C ALA A 50 -1.44 0.54 -11.07
N CYS A 51 -1.17 0.59 -12.38
CA CYS A 51 -2.22 0.64 -13.41
C CYS A 51 -3.13 -0.59 -13.35
N ARG A 52 -2.55 -1.79 -13.16
CA ARG A 52 -3.32 -3.04 -13.00
C ARG A 52 -4.25 -2.99 -11.78
N GLU A 53 -3.76 -2.51 -10.64
CA GLU A 53 -4.55 -2.40 -9.41
C GLU A 53 -5.73 -1.43 -9.60
N ALA A 54 -5.54 -0.37 -10.38
CA ALA A 54 -6.61 0.55 -10.79
C ALA A 54 -7.60 -0.03 -11.83
N GLY A 55 -7.43 -1.29 -12.25
CA GLY A 55 -8.34 -2.01 -13.15
C GLY A 55 -8.02 -1.88 -14.64
N ILE A 56 -6.88 -1.28 -15.01
CA ILE A 56 -6.45 -1.16 -16.42
C ILE A 56 -5.87 -2.49 -16.88
N THR A 57 -6.23 -2.92 -18.09
CA THR A 57 -5.81 -4.23 -18.66
C THR A 57 -5.02 -4.13 -19.95
N GLU A 58 -4.91 -2.94 -20.54
CA GLU A 58 -4.24 -2.69 -21.82
C GLU A 58 -3.11 -1.68 -21.61
N TYR A 59 -1.87 -2.04 -21.97
CA TYR A 59 -0.68 -1.25 -21.66
C TYR A 59 0.17 -1.00 -22.90
N TYR A 60 0.57 0.24 -23.09
CA TYR A 60 1.53 0.69 -24.09
C TYR A 60 2.74 1.27 -23.36
N VAL A 61 3.92 0.70 -23.55
CA VAL A 61 5.16 1.20 -22.94
C VAL A 61 6.03 1.79 -24.04
N VAL A 62 6.33 3.09 -23.91
CA VAL A 62 7.20 3.80 -24.85
C VAL A 62 8.65 3.62 -24.43
N VAL A 63 9.47 3.06 -25.30
CA VAL A 63 10.91 2.80 -25.07
C VAL A 63 11.78 3.61 -26.03
N GLY A 64 12.97 3.99 -25.60
CA GLY A 64 13.91 4.80 -26.36
C GLY A 64 15.35 4.46 -25.99
N PHE A 65 15.93 5.20 -25.04
CA PHE A 65 17.29 4.94 -24.56
C PHE A 65 17.48 3.50 -24.05
N GLU A 66 18.50 2.80 -24.54
CA GLU A 66 18.81 1.39 -24.22
C GLU A 66 17.59 0.44 -24.34
N LYS A 67 16.72 0.69 -25.33
CA LYS A 67 15.45 -0.02 -25.52
C LYS A 67 15.57 -1.53 -25.44
N GLU A 68 16.64 -2.15 -25.96
CA GLU A 68 16.81 -3.60 -25.99
C GLU A 68 16.80 -4.20 -24.57
N LYS A 69 17.43 -3.50 -23.61
CA LYS A 69 17.41 -3.92 -22.19
C LYS A 69 16.02 -3.76 -21.58
N VAL A 70 15.36 -2.64 -21.85
CA VAL A 70 14.02 -2.33 -21.33
C VAL A 70 12.98 -3.30 -21.90
N ILE A 71 13.04 -3.61 -23.20
CA ILE A 71 12.20 -4.59 -23.89
C ILE A 71 12.37 -5.98 -23.28
N SER A 72 13.61 -6.44 -23.09
CA SER A 72 13.89 -7.73 -22.45
C SER A 72 13.32 -7.81 -21.02
N HIS A 73 13.42 -6.70 -20.27
CA HIS A 73 12.81 -6.59 -18.95
C HIS A 73 11.28 -6.65 -19.02
N ILE A 74 10.64 -5.92 -19.93
CA ILE A 74 9.18 -5.98 -20.16
C ILE A 74 8.72 -7.41 -20.43
N ARG A 75 9.40 -8.16 -21.31
CA ARG A 75 9.06 -9.57 -21.59
C ARG A 75 9.19 -10.47 -20.36
N THR A 76 10.08 -10.12 -19.43
CA THR A 76 10.19 -10.81 -18.13
C THR A 76 9.02 -10.46 -17.21
N LEU A 77 8.59 -9.19 -17.18
CA LEU A 77 7.42 -8.75 -16.42
C LEU A 77 6.12 -9.36 -16.95
N GLU A 78 5.93 -9.46 -18.27
CA GLU A 78 4.77 -10.11 -18.90
C GLU A 78 4.61 -11.56 -18.41
N ARG A 79 5.69 -12.35 -18.47
CA ARG A 79 5.69 -13.75 -17.99
C ARG A 79 5.44 -13.85 -16.49
N ARG A 80 6.02 -12.94 -15.70
CA ARG A 80 5.93 -12.96 -14.24
C ARG A 80 4.53 -12.60 -13.74
N HIS A 81 3.89 -11.63 -14.38
CA HIS A 81 2.66 -11.01 -13.90
C HIS A 81 1.42 -11.31 -14.75
N GLY A 82 1.58 -12.02 -15.86
CA GLY A 82 0.50 -12.31 -16.80
C GLY A 82 -0.03 -11.05 -17.49
N LEU A 83 0.85 -10.08 -17.77
CA LEU A 83 0.52 -8.83 -18.46
C LEU A 83 0.70 -9.00 -19.97
N SER A 84 -0.05 -8.22 -20.76
CA SER A 84 0.19 -8.04 -22.19
C SER A 84 0.57 -6.59 -22.44
N VAL A 85 1.81 -6.35 -22.89
CA VAL A 85 2.37 -5.02 -23.07
C VAL A 85 2.70 -4.78 -24.54
N HIS A 86 2.05 -3.77 -25.12
CA HIS A 86 2.39 -3.22 -26.42
C HIS A 86 3.63 -2.34 -26.27
N ILE A 87 4.68 -2.63 -27.02
CA ILE A 87 5.92 -1.86 -26.98
C ILE A 87 5.88 -0.87 -28.13
N VAL A 88 6.07 0.41 -27.81
CA VAL A 88 6.15 1.51 -28.78
C VAL A 88 7.57 2.04 -28.75
N GLU A 89 8.27 2.00 -29.88
CA GLU A 89 9.63 2.52 -29.98
C GLU A 89 9.61 3.99 -30.38
N ASN A 90 10.29 4.84 -29.61
CA ASN A 90 10.54 6.23 -29.97
C ASN A 90 12.03 6.42 -30.29
N PRO A 91 12.43 6.54 -31.57
CA PRO A 91 13.81 6.85 -31.94
C PRO A 91 14.21 8.28 -31.53
N ASP A 92 13.25 9.21 -31.49
CA ASP A 92 13.46 10.63 -31.20
C ASP A 92 13.31 10.94 -29.70
N TRP A 93 13.72 10.00 -28.82
CA TRP A 93 13.53 10.12 -27.37
C TRP A 93 14.29 11.30 -26.74
N GLU A 94 15.34 11.80 -27.41
CA GLU A 94 16.12 12.97 -26.99
C GLU A 94 15.34 14.28 -27.12
N GLU A 95 14.31 14.34 -27.96
CA GLU A 95 13.50 15.54 -28.15
C GLU A 95 12.53 15.83 -26.99
N GLY A 96 12.26 14.85 -26.13
CA GLY A 96 11.52 15.03 -24.89
C GLY A 96 10.37 14.04 -24.67
N ASN A 97 9.74 14.14 -23.49
CA ASN A 97 8.64 13.26 -23.10
C ASN A 97 7.35 13.49 -23.91
N GLY A 98 7.15 14.69 -24.45
CA GLY A 98 6.03 15.00 -25.35
C GLY A 98 6.16 14.25 -26.67
N VAL A 99 7.36 14.23 -27.27
CA VAL A 99 7.64 13.43 -28.48
C VAL A 99 7.48 11.94 -28.21
N SER A 100 7.88 11.48 -27.02
CA SER A 100 7.65 10.10 -26.59
C SER A 100 6.16 9.76 -26.48
N ALA A 101 5.32 10.67 -25.97
CA ALA A 101 3.87 10.47 -25.98
C ALA A 101 3.31 10.46 -27.41
N LEU A 102 3.78 11.35 -28.29
CA LEU A 102 3.33 11.45 -29.68
C LEU A 102 3.60 10.16 -30.48
N ALA A 103 4.69 9.44 -30.19
CA ALA A 103 4.99 8.15 -30.83
C ALA A 103 3.88 7.10 -30.65
N THR A 104 2.98 7.26 -29.66
CA THR A 104 1.86 6.34 -29.44
C THR A 104 0.64 6.61 -30.32
N ALA A 105 0.58 7.74 -31.02
CA ALA A 105 -0.59 8.16 -31.81
C ALA A 105 -1.00 7.11 -32.85
N ALA A 106 -0.03 6.48 -33.53
CA ALA A 106 -0.30 5.44 -34.54
C ALA A 106 -0.73 4.08 -33.97
N HIS A 107 -0.69 3.91 -32.65
CA HIS A 107 -0.96 2.65 -31.96
C HIS A 107 -2.26 2.65 -31.17
N LEU A 108 -2.87 3.84 -31.00
CA LEU A 108 -4.10 4.05 -30.25
C LEU A 108 -5.25 4.38 -31.20
N ASP A 109 -6.46 4.05 -30.76
CA ASP A 109 -7.70 4.42 -31.44
C ASP A 109 -7.91 5.93 -31.29
N ASP A 110 -8.20 6.60 -32.41
CA ASP A 110 -8.29 8.05 -32.56
C ASP A 110 -9.58 8.65 -31.96
N GLN A 111 -10.46 7.82 -31.41
CA GLN A 111 -11.74 8.25 -30.83
C GLN A 111 -11.81 8.01 -29.31
N ARG A 112 -10.94 7.17 -28.73
CA ARG A 112 -11.02 6.81 -27.31
C ARG A 112 -10.00 7.55 -26.43
N PRO A 113 -10.33 7.82 -25.15
CA PRO A 113 -9.35 8.36 -24.22
C PRO A 113 -8.29 7.32 -23.84
N PHE A 114 -7.15 7.80 -23.36
CA PHE A 114 -6.07 6.96 -22.84
C PHE A 114 -5.45 7.58 -21.59
N LEU A 115 -5.07 6.75 -20.62
CA LEU A 115 -4.31 7.19 -19.46
C LEU A 115 -2.84 7.37 -19.89
N LEU A 116 -2.19 8.46 -19.51
CA LEU A 116 -0.77 8.69 -19.72
C LEU A 116 -0.09 8.87 -18.36
N THR A 117 0.99 8.13 -18.11
CA THR A 117 1.80 8.26 -16.91
C THR A 117 3.29 8.08 -17.20
N MET A 118 4.12 8.60 -16.31
CA MET A 118 5.57 8.41 -16.38
C MET A 118 5.98 7.13 -15.65
N CYS A 119 7.01 6.42 -16.13
CA CYS A 119 7.49 5.21 -15.45
C CYS A 119 8.28 5.50 -14.16
N ASP A 120 8.84 6.70 -14.05
CA ASP A 120 9.68 7.16 -12.93
C ASP A 120 8.88 7.82 -11.81
N HIS A 121 7.57 7.97 -11.98
CA HIS A 121 6.67 8.43 -10.94
C HIS A 121 6.10 7.21 -10.20
N ILE A 122 6.28 7.20 -8.87
CA ILE A 122 5.62 6.23 -7.99
C ILE A 122 4.29 6.83 -7.59
N VAL A 123 3.20 6.26 -8.08
CA VAL A 123 1.84 6.79 -7.93
C VAL A 123 0.96 5.75 -7.21
N ASP A 124 0.14 6.19 -6.25
CA ASP A 124 -0.91 5.36 -5.65
C ASP A 124 -1.98 5.01 -6.70
N PRO A 125 -2.43 3.74 -6.83
CA PRO A 125 -3.46 3.34 -7.79
C PRO A 125 -4.74 4.17 -7.73
N GLU A 126 -5.09 4.67 -6.54
CA GLU A 126 -6.26 5.51 -6.29
C GLU A 126 -6.23 6.84 -7.05
N ILE A 127 -5.06 7.30 -7.52
CA ILE A 127 -4.96 8.48 -8.41
C ILE A 127 -5.44 8.12 -9.81
N PHE A 128 -5.04 6.97 -10.34
CA PHE A 128 -5.55 6.50 -11.64
C PHE A 128 -7.06 6.28 -11.59
N GLU A 129 -7.55 5.64 -10.52
CA GLU A 129 -9.00 5.47 -10.30
C GLU A 129 -9.73 6.81 -10.23
N LEU A 130 -9.17 7.80 -9.52
CA LEU A 130 -9.75 9.13 -9.39
C LEU A 130 -9.90 9.81 -10.75
N VAL A 131 -8.83 9.83 -11.56
CA VAL A 131 -8.87 10.50 -12.87
C VAL A 131 -9.86 9.79 -13.81
N LEU A 132 -9.84 8.46 -13.86
CA LEU A 132 -10.78 7.66 -14.65
C LEU A 132 -12.24 7.88 -14.22
N GLN A 133 -12.50 8.06 -12.92
CA GLN A 133 -13.84 8.34 -12.39
C GLN A 133 -14.30 9.77 -12.64
N SER A 134 -13.37 10.70 -12.80
CA SER A 134 -13.66 12.13 -12.99
C SER A 134 -13.91 12.52 -14.45
N ASP A 135 -13.74 11.58 -15.39
CA ASP A 135 -13.84 11.85 -16.82
C ASP A 135 -15.21 12.40 -17.26
N GLY A 136 -16.28 11.81 -16.73
CA GLY A 136 -17.66 12.28 -16.90
C GLY A 136 -18.12 12.52 -18.35
N ASP A 137 -17.49 11.86 -19.33
CA ASP A 137 -17.64 12.13 -20.77
C ASP A 137 -17.39 13.60 -21.18
N SER A 138 -16.58 14.32 -20.40
CA SER A 138 -16.29 15.75 -20.59
C SER A 138 -15.64 16.09 -21.93
N GLY A 139 -15.04 15.11 -22.62
CA GLY A 139 -14.37 15.31 -23.90
C GLY A 139 -13.05 16.10 -23.81
N VAL A 140 -12.58 16.43 -22.60
CA VAL A 140 -11.34 17.16 -22.36
C VAL A 140 -10.27 16.26 -21.75
N CYS A 141 -9.00 16.68 -21.87
CA CYS A 141 -7.92 16.07 -21.13
C CYS A 141 -8.05 16.40 -19.63
N LEU A 142 -7.64 15.49 -18.76
CA LEU A 142 -7.53 15.71 -17.32
C LEU A 142 -6.08 15.55 -16.88
N LEU A 143 -5.59 16.47 -16.07
CA LEU A 143 -4.30 16.38 -15.38
C LEU A 143 -4.54 16.20 -13.88
N ALA A 144 -3.99 15.14 -13.28
CA ALA A 144 -3.93 15.02 -11.84
C ALA A 144 -2.94 16.04 -11.27
N VAL A 145 -3.38 16.86 -10.32
CA VAL A 145 -2.57 17.89 -9.68
C VAL A 145 -2.54 17.71 -8.18
N ASP A 146 -1.39 17.99 -7.58
CA ASP A 146 -1.28 18.10 -6.13
C ASP A 146 -1.27 19.56 -5.71
N ARG A 147 -2.27 19.96 -4.92
CA ARG A 147 -2.38 21.32 -4.38
C ARG A 147 -1.56 21.53 -3.11
N ARG A 148 -1.06 20.45 -2.50
CA ARG A 148 -0.16 20.53 -1.35
C ARG A 148 1.24 20.83 -1.89
N VAL A 149 1.55 22.10 -2.08
CA VAL A 149 2.87 22.48 -2.62
C VAL A 149 4.00 22.19 -1.62
N ASP A 150 3.73 22.37 -0.32
CA ASP A 150 4.75 22.33 0.74
C ASP A 150 5.35 20.94 1.04
N TRP A 151 4.78 19.85 0.50
CA TRP A 151 5.32 18.50 0.72
C TRP A 151 6.16 17.98 -0.45
N VAL A 152 6.15 18.66 -1.59
CA VAL A 152 6.90 18.24 -2.78
C VAL A 152 8.39 18.32 -2.48
N PHE A 153 9.10 17.22 -2.75
CA PHE A 153 10.49 17.06 -2.35
C PHE A 153 11.44 18.00 -3.09
N ASP A 154 11.29 18.10 -4.41
CA ASP A 154 12.09 18.98 -5.28
C ASP A 154 11.16 19.95 -6.02
N LEU A 155 10.78 21.02 -5.31
CA LEU A 155 9.87 22.03 -5.87
C LEU A 155 10.51 22.82 -7.02
N GLU A 156 11.84 22.92 -7.07
CA GLU A 156 12.56 23.63 -8.11
C GLU A 156 12.42 22.90 -9.46
N ASP A 157 12.67 21.59 -9.48
CA ASP A 157 12.58 20.78 -10.70
C ASP A 157 11.14 20.37 -11.07
N ALA A 158 10.19 20.49 -10.14
CA ALA A 158 8.78 20.16 -10.36
C ALA A 158 8.11 21.04 -11.44
N THR A 159 7.23 20.41 -12.23
CA THR A 159 6.35 21.07 -13.18
C THR A 159 5.20 21.74 -12.43
N LYS A 160 5.18 23.06 -12.41
CA LYS A 160 4.22 23.88 -11.68
C LYS A 160 2.98 24.13 -12.53
N VAL A 161 1.83 24.24 -11.87
CA VAL A 161 0.54 24.50 -12.50
C VAL A 161 -0.15 25.67 -11.81
N ARG A 162 -0.69 26.60 -12.61
CA ARG A 162 -1.57 27.68 -12.14
C ARG A 162 -3.01 27.32 -12.48
N LEU A 163 -3.85 27.25 -11.47
CA LEU A 163 -5.25 26.84 -11.53
C LEU A 163 -6.18 28.00 -11.20
N ASP A 164 -7.32 28.04 -11.90
CA ASP A 164 -8.52 28.82 -11.55
C ASP A 164 -9.72 27.85 -11.50
N GLY A 165 -10.14 27.47 -10.29
CA GLY A 165 -11.06 26.35 -10.10
C GLY A 165 -10.45 25.04 -10.60
N GLU A 166 -11.10 24.42 -11.60
CA GLU A 166 -10.64 23.21 -12.30
C GLU A 166 -9.87 23.54 -13.59
N ARG A 167 -9.84 24.81 -14.02
CA ARG A 167 -9.16 25.21 -15.25
C ARG A 167 -7.67 25.38 -15.01
N ILE A 168 -6.87 24.92 -15.97
CA ILE A 168 -5.43 25.18 -16.01
C ILE A 168 -5.21 26.47 -16.78
N ILE A 169 -4.60 27.46 -16.14
CA ILE A 169 -4.28 28.77 -16.74
C ILE A 169 -2.86 28.78 -17.28
N ALA A 170 -1.92 28.11 -16.60
CA ALA A 170 -0.54 27.99 -17.04
C ALA A 170 0.10 26.72 -16.49
N ILE A 171 1.07 26.17 -17.23
CA ILE A 171 1.88 25.02 -16.82
C ILE A 171 3.33 25.23 -17.26
N GLY A 172 4.30 24.90 -16.40
CA GLY A 172 5.73 24.99 -16.72
C GLY A 172 6.62 24.91 -15.49
N LYS A 173 7.92 24.69 -15.69
CA LYS A 173 8.90 24.64 -14.58
C LYS A 173 9.18 26.01 -13.99
N ASP A 174 9.22 27.05 -14.82
CA ASP A 174 9.61 28.41 -14.42
C ASP A 174 8.43 29.36 -14.16
N LEU A 175 7.30 28.82 -13.68
CA LEU A 175 6.15 29.67 -13.35
C LEU A 175 6.43 30.48 -12.07
N PRO A 176 6.34 31.83 -12.12
CA PRO A 176 6.56 32.67 -10.94
C PRO A 176 5.48 32.49 -9.88
N THR A 177 4.35 31.91 -10.28
CA THR A 177 3.09 32.07 -9.59
C THR A 177 2.25 30.83 -9.90
N PHE A 178 2.02 29.96 -8.91
CA PHE A 178 1.39 28.64 -9.08
C PHE A 178 0.65 28.22 -7.79
N ASN A 179 -0.24 27.23 -7.90
CA ASN A 179 -1.05 26.70 -6.78
C ASN A 179 -1.34 25.19 -6.93
N GLY A 180 -0.57 24.51 -7.77
CA GLY A 180 -0.60 23.06 -7.93
C GLY A 180 0.67 22.56 -8.61
N ILE A 181 0.90 21.26 -8.48
CA ILE A 181 2.04 20.56 -9.08
C ILE A 181 1.50 19.42 -9.95
N ASP A 182 2.03 19.30 -11.16
CA ASP A 182 1.76 18.19 -12.07
C ASP A 182 2.30 16.88 -11.47
N THR A 183 1.44 15.88 -11.31
CA THR A 183 1.83 14.59 -10.74
C THR A 183 2.29 13.57 -11.78
N GLY A 184 2.41 13.97 -13.05
CA GLY A 184 2.77 13.11 -14.17
C GLY A 184 1.67 12.13 -14.59
N VAL A 185 0.41 12.34 -14.16
CA VAL A 185 -0.72 11.46 -14.46
C VAL A 185 -1.81 12.23 -15.19
N PHE A 186 -2.17 11.73 -16.36
CA PHE A 186 -3.13 12.37 -17.24
C PHE A 186 -4.16 11.35 -17.74
N LEU A 187 -5.39 11.80 -17.96
CA LEU A 187 -6.34 11.13 -18.85
C LEU A 187 -6.46 11.99 -20.10
N CYS A 188 -5.87 11.51 -21.18
CA CYS A 188 -5.70 12.25 -22.40
C CYS A 188 -6.82 11.95 -23.39
N ARG A 189 -7.05 12.93 -24.26
CA ARG A 189 -7.85 12.80 -25.47
C ARG A 189 -6.93 12.86 -26.70
N PRO A 190 -7.37 12.35 -27.86
CA PRO A 190 -6.62 12.43 -29.11
C PRO A 190 -6.15 13.85 -29.48
N CYS A 191 -6.87 14.89 -29.06
CA CYS A 191 -6.45 16.28 -29.24
C CYS A 191 -5.08 16.62 -28.61
N LEU A 192 -4.61 15.83 -27.63
CA LEU A 192 -3.25 15.95 -27.12
C LEU A 192 -2.19 15.78 -28.21
N PHE A 193 -2.40 14.88 -29.17
CA PHE A 193 -1.43 14.64 -30.24
C PHE A 193 -1.28 15.89 -31.13
N GLU A 194 -2.37 16.55 -31.49
CA GLU A 194 -2.32 17.83 -32.23
C GLU A 194 -1.56 18.90 -31.44
N GLY A 195 -1.80 18.99 -30.12
CA GLY A 195 -1.08 19.90 -29.24
C GLY A 195 0.43 19.61 -29.19
N LEU A 196 0.79 18.33 -29.11
CA LEU A 196 2.18 17.87 -29.13
C LEU A 196 2.88 18.14 -30.46
N GLU A 197 2.21 17.93 -31.60
CA GLU A 197 2.74 18.25 -32.92
C GLU A 197 2.98 19.75 -33.09
N ARG A 198 2.03 20.59 -32.66
CA ARG A 198 2.20 22.05 -32.67
C ARG A 198 3.38 22.49 -31.82
N ALA A 199 3.51 21.96 -30.61
CA ALA A 199 4.66 22.25 -29.73
C ALA A 199 5.99 21.79 -30.35
N ARG A 200 6.04 20.57 -30.90
CA ARG A 200 7.25 20.05 -31.59
C ARG A 200 7.64 20.92 -32.79
N SER A 201 6.67 21.40 -33.56
CA SER A 201 6.92 22.33 -34.68
C SER A 201 7.52 23.68 -34.25
N GLN A 202 7.33 24.06 -32.99
CA GLN A 202 7.90 25.25 -32.35
C GLN A 202 9.25 24.97 -31.65
N GLY A 203 9.78 23.75 -31.79
CA GLY A 203 11.04 23.32 -31.18
C GLY A 203 10.90 22.87 -29.71
N GLU A 204 9.67 22.69 -29.21
CA GLU A 204 9.41 22.27 -27.83
C GLU A 204 8.87 20.84 -27.77
N GLY A 205 9.70 19.86 -27.41
CA GLY A 205 9.28 18.45 -27.34
C GLY A 205 8.80 17.96 -25.97
N SER A 206 8.53 18.87 -25.02
CA SER A 206 8.02 18.50 -23.69
C SER A 206 6.51 18.27 -23.67
N LEU A 207 6.04 17.38 -22.80
CA LEU A 207 4.62 17.13 -22.59
C LEU A 207 3.89 18.40 -22.13
N SER A 208 4.49 19.15 -21.21
CA SER A 208 3.95 20.43 -20.73
C SER A 208 3.81 21.47 -21.86
N ALA A 209 4.68 21.45 -22.88
CA ALA A 209 4.53 22.30 -24.07
C ALA A 209 3.31 21.89 -24.89
N GLY A 210 3.07 20.60 -25.11
CA GLY A 210 1.84 20.12 -25.76
C GLY A 210 0.58 20.50 -24.99
N ILE A 211 0.61 20.36 -23.66
CA ILE A 211 -0.50 20.75 -22.78
C ILE A 211 -0.76 22.25 -22.85
N ARG A 212 0.28 23.09 -22.92
CA ARG A 212 0.13 24.55 -23.12
C ARG A 212 -0.68 24.89 -24.36
N GLN A 213 -0.57 24.10 -25.44
CA GLN A 213 -1.35 24.32 -26.67
C GLN A 213 -2.85 24.03 -26.48
N LEU A 214 -3.25 23.26 -25.46
CA LEU A 214 -4.65 22.91 -25.19
C LEU A 214 -5.34 23.91 -24.25
N ILE A 215 -4.58 24.69 -23.49
CA ILE A 215 -5.10 25.65 -22.49
C ILE A 215 -6.02 26.70 -23.14
N PRO A 216 -5.64 27.40 -24.23
CA PRO A 216 -6.49 28.41 -24.84
C PRO A 216 -7.79 27.84 -25.42
N GLU A 217 -7.79 26.55 -25.78
CA GLU A 217 -8.94 25.85 -26.34
C GLU A 217 -9.90 25.32 -25.25
N GLY A 218 -9.54 25.45 -23.97
CA GLY A 218 -10.32 24.88 -22.86
C GLY A 218 -10.38 23.35 -22.89
N LYS A 219 -9.42 22.69 -23.57
CA LYS A 219 -9.38 21.24 -23.76
C LYS A 219 -8.64 20.49 -22.66
N ILE A 220 -8.34 21.15 -21.53
CA ILE A 220 -7.72 20.50 -20.37
C ILE A 220 -8.18 21.08 -19.04
N HIS A 221 -8.52 20.19 -18.10
CA HIS A 221 -8.83 20.52 -16.71
C HIS A 221 -7.92 19.78 -15.73
N ALA A 222 -7.90 20.25 -14.49
CA ALA A 222 -7.15 19.68 -13.39
C ALA A 222 -8.05 18.94 -12.41
N ILE A 223 -7.57 17.81 -11.89
CA ILE A 223 -8.20 17.02 -10.83
C ILE A 223 -7.28 17.00 -9.61
N ASP A 224 -7.75 17.52 -8.48
CA ASP A 224 -7.00 17.52 -7.23
C ASP A 224 -6.91 16.10 -6.65
N ILE A 225 -5.69 15.61 -6.45
CA ILE A 225 -5.46 14.27 -5.91
C ILE A 225 -5.75 14.16 -4.41
N GLY A 226 -5.93 15.28 -3.71
CA GLY A 226 -6.20 15.31 -2.27
C GLY A 226 -5.00 14.82 -1.46
N ASP A 227 -5.19 13.79 -0.63
CA ASP A 227 -4.14 13.25 0.25
C ASP A 227 -3.34 12.07 -0.34
N ARG A 228 -3.68 11.63 -1.55
CA ARG A 228 -3.09 10.47 -2.24
C ARG A 228 -1.58 10.63 -2.48
N PHE A 229 -0.86 9.51 -2.59
CA PHE A 229 0.59 9.53 -2.78
C PHE A 229 1.01 9.65 -4.23
N TRP A 230 2.04 10.44 -4.47
CA TRP A 230 2.87 10.29 -5.65
C TRP A 230 4.30 10.77 -5.34
N ILE A 231 5.29 10.38 -6.13
CA ILE A 231 6.63 10.99 -6.06
C ILE A 231 7.40 10.68 -7.34
N ASP A 232 8.11 11.64 -7.89
CA ASP A 232 9.06 11.45 -8.98
C ASP A 232 10.42 10.95 -8.45
N VAL A 233 11.01 9.97 -9.14
CA VAL A 233 12.29 9.36 -8.77
C VAL A 233 13.33 9.69 -9.84
N ASP A 234 13.90 10.88 -9.70
CA ASP A 234 14.84 11.47 -10.68
C ASP A 234 16.29 11.56 -10.21
N THR A 235 16.55 11.63 -8.90
CA THR A 235 17.89 11.80 -8.32
C THR A 235 18.17 10.73 -7.25
N PRO A 236 19.44 10.49 -6.88
CA PRO A 236 19.77 9.61 -5.76
C PRO A 236 19.06 10.01 -4.45
N GLU A 237 18.94 11.31 -4.22
CA GLU A 237 18.26 11.88 -3.06
C GLU A 237 16.76 11.58 -3.08
N SER A 238 16.09 11.77 -4.23
CA SER A 238 14.67 11.45 -4.37
C SER A 238 14.41 9.95 -4.31
N LEU A 239 15.35 9.10 -4.76
CA LEU A 239 15.29 7.65 -4.58
C LEU A 239 15.34 7.25 -3.09
N VAL A 240 16.22 7.86 -2.29
CA VAL A 240 16.27 7.63 -0.84
C VAL A 240 15.01 8.15 -0.17
N HIS A 241 14.51 9.31 -0.60
CA HIS A 241 13.28 9.91 -0.10
C HIS A 241 12.05 9.03 -0.40
N ALA A 242 11.90 8.56 -1.63
CA ALA A 242 10.83 7.66 -2.05
C ALA A 242 10.79 6.36 -1.23
N LYS A 243 11.96 5.74 -0.98
CA LYS A 243 12.05 4.56 -0.10
C LYS A 243 11.54 4.88 1.31
N ARG A 244 11.93 6.03 1.87
CA ARG A 244 11.50 6.46 3.20
C ARG A 244 9.98 6.67 3.26
N LEU A 245 9.41 7.39 2.30
CA LEU A 245 7.97 7.67 2.25
C LEU A 245 7.16 6.39 2.07
N LEU A 246 7.57 5.50 1.15
CA LEU A 246 6.92 4.20 0.95
C LEU A 246 6.88 3.39 2.25
N LEU A 247 7.99 3.28 2.98
CA LEU A 247 8.04 2.58 4.26
C LEU A 247 7.18 3.24 5.34
N GLN A 248 7.15 4.57 5.39
CA GLN A 248 6.32 5.31 6.35
C GLN A 248 4.82 5.05 6.13
N ARG A 249 4.39 4.98 4.87
CA ARG A 249 3.00 4.71 4.46
C ARG A 249 2.55 3.26 4.68
N LEU A 250 3.45 2.33 5.00
CA LEU A 250 3.05 0.95 5.31
C LEU A 250 2.28 0.80 6.62
N ALA A 251 2.34 1.80 7.50
CA ALA A 251 1.58 1.81 8.74
C ALA A 251 0.08 1.96 8.45
N LYS A 252 -0.75 1.12 9.08
CA LYS A 252 -2.21 1.25 8.95
C LYS A 252 -2.69 2.33 9.93
N PRO A 253 -3.27 3.46 9.48
CA PRO A 253 -3.69 4.54 10.37
C PRO A 253 -4.71 4.08 11.43
N ARG A 254 -5.60 3.14 11.08
CA ARG A 254 -6.74 2.70 11.92
C ARG A 254 -6.76 1.22 12.31
N GLY A 255 -5.67 0.47 12.09
CA GLY A 255 -5.65 -0.98 12.35
C GLY A 255 -4.69 -1.46 13.45
N ASP A 256 -3.62 -0.72 13.71
CA ASP A 256 -2.55 -1.18 14.59
C ASP A 256 -2.87 -0.97 16.08
N GLY A 257 -2.57 -1.99 16.89
CA GLY A 257 -2.56 -1.87 18.35
C GLY A 257 -1.41 -1.01 18.87
N PHE A 258 -1.40 -0.77 20.18
CA PHE A 258 -0.45 0.15 20.80
C PHE A 258 1.01 -0.31 20.64
N ILE A 259 1.27 -1.60 20.87
CA ILE A 259 2.61 -2.18 20.75
C ILE A 259 3.03 -2.22 19.30
N SER A 260 2.12 -2.59 18.40
CA SER A 260 2.39 -2.57 16.96
C SER A 260 2.81 -1.19 16.50
N ARG A 261 2.07 -0.13 16.87
CA ARG A 261 2.35 1.24 16.42
C ARG A 261 3.70 1.77 16.91
N HIS A 262 4.02 1.58 18.19
CA HIS A 262 5.16 2.25 18.82
C HIS A 262 6.43 1.38 18.89
N LEU A 263 6.30 0.05 18.87
CA LEU A 263 7.43 -0.87 19.00
C LEU A 263 7.62 -1.73 17.74
N ASN A 264 6.58 -2.45 17.30
CA ASN A 264 6.77 -3.43 16.22
C ASN A 264 7.01 -2.75 14.87
N ARG A 265 6.21 -1.74 14.48
CA ARG A 265 6.29 -1.07 13.17
C ARG A 265 7.66 -0.42 12.87
N PRO A 266 8.34 0.25 13.81
CA PRO A 266 9.71 0.71 13.59
C PRO A 266 10.69 -0.41 13.22
N ILE A 267 10.50 -1.61 13.77
CA ILE A 267 11.38 -2.77 13.55
C ILE A 267 10.95 -3.53 12.29
N SER A 268 9.66 -3.87 12.16
CA SER A 268 9.11 -4.61 11.03
C SER A 268 9.40 -3.90 9.72
N ARG A 269 9.23 -2.57 9.65
CA ARG A 269 9.52 -1.82 8.41
C ARG A 269 10.97 -1.92 7.96
N ARG A 270 11.93 -2.00 8.89
CA ARG A 270 13.35 -2.22 8.55
C ARG A 270 13.57 -3.63 8.03
N ILE A 271 12.94 -4.63 8.66
CA ILE A 271 12.97 -6.02 8.19
C ILE A 271 12.33 -6.11 6.80
N SER A 272 11.13 -5.56 6.61
CA SER A 272 10.42 -5.49 5.33
C SER A 272 11.21 -4.78 4.25
N ALA A 273 11.94 -3.71 4.57
CA ALA A 273 12.83 -3.04 3.60
C ALA A 273 13.90 -4.01 3.06
N LEU A 274 14.48 -4.86 3.92
CA LEU A 274 15.44 -5.89 3.51
C LEU A 274 14.75 -7.03 2.75
N LEU A 275 13.63 -7.55 3.27
CA LEU A 275 12.87 -8.64 2.65
C LEU A 275 12.28 -8.25 1.29
N ALA A 276 12.04 -6.96 1.05
CA ALA A 276 11.55 -6.46 -0.22
C ALA A 276 12.47 -6.84 -1.39
N HIS A 277 13.77 -6.96 -1.15
CA HIS A 277 14.76 -7.34 -2.16
C HIS A 277 14.88 -8.86 -2.39
N THR A 278 14.15 -9.66 -1.61
CA THR A 278 14.18 -11.14 -1.71
C THR A 278 12.95 -11.67 -2.47
N PRO A 279 12.98 -12.92 -2.97
CA PRO A 279 11.81 -13.54 -3.60
C PRO A 279 10.72 -13.99 -2.60
N LEU A 280 10.90 -13.75 -1.29
CA LEU A 280 9.93 -14.16 -0.28
C LEU A 280 8.56 -13.51 -0.53
N THR A 281 7.54 -14.37 -0.52
CA THR A 281 6.13 -13.99 -0.68
C THR A 281 5.52 -13.66 0.70
N PRO A 282 4.44 -12.87 0.75
CA PRO A 282 3.72 -12.59 1.99
C PRO A 282 3.36 -13.86 2.77
N ASN A 283 2.74 -14.84 2.11
CA ASN A 283 2.34 -16.09 2.76
C ASN A 283 3.53 -16.88 3.32
N ALA A 284 4.70 -16.83 2.68
CA ALA A 284 5.91 -17.46 3.22
C ALA A 284 6.39 -16.76 4.49
N ILE A 285 6.24 -15.43 4.57
CA ILE A 285 6.55 -14.64 5.77
C ILE A 285 5.55 -14.96 6.89
N SER A 286 4.25 -15.12 6.58
CA SER A 286 3.25 -15.55 7.57
C SER A 286 3.59 -16.93 8.13
N ILE A 287 3.98 -17.89 7.28
CA ILE A 287 4.43 -19.24 7.71
C ILE A 287 5.68 -19.16 8.59
N LEU A 288 6.66 -18.33 8.22
CA LEU A 288 7.88 -18.18 9.00
C LEU A 288 7.59 -17.57 10.39
N SER A 289 6.76 -16.53 10.44
CA SER A 289 6.34 -15.90 11.70
C SER A 289 5.56 -16.87 12.58
N PHE A 290 4.68 -17.67 11.99
CA PHE A 290 3.99 -18.77 12.67
C PHE A 290 4.98 -19.81 13.22
N ALA A 291 5.96 -20.24 12.44
CA ALA A 291 6.96 -21.22 12.87
C ALA A 291 7.81 -20.71 14.04
N ILE A 292 8.19 -19.42 14.03
CA ILE A 292 8.89 -18.77 15.15
C ILE A 292 8.00 -18.78 16.41
N GLY A 293 6.72 -18.43 16.27
CA GLY A 293 5.76 -18.47 17.38
C GLY A 293 5.56 -19.88 17.94
N LEU A 294 5.49 -20.89 17.07
CA LEU A 294 5.39 -22.30 17.44
C LEU A 294 6.64 -22.78 18.18
N LEU A 295 7.83 -22.38 17.76
CA LEU A 295 9.06 -22.68 18.49
C LEU A 295 9.04 -22.08 19.90
N GLY A 296 8.58 -20.84 20.03
CA GLY A 296 8.35 -20.21 21.34
C GLY A 296 7.37 -21.01 22.20
N ALA A 297 6.23 -21.41 21.63
CA ALA A 297 5.24 -22.26 22.31
C ALA A 297 5.84 -23.57 22.82
N LEU A 298 6.66 -24.25 22.01
CA LEU A 298 7.35 -25.48 22.39
C LEU A 298 8.36 -25.24 23.52
N LEU A 299 9.10 -24.14 23.50
CA LEU A 299 10.04 -23.81 24.58
C LEU A 299 9.33 -23.55 25.92
N PHE A 300 8.13 -22.94 25.90
CA PHE A 300 7.33 -22.79 27.12
C PHE A 300 6.99 -24.15 27.78
N THR A 301 6.88 -25.23 27.00
CA THR A 301 6.61 -26.56 27.56
C THR A 301 7.74 -27.09 28.45
N ILE A 302 8.97 -26.56 28.33
CA ILE A 302 10.12 -26.98 29.14
C ILE A 302 9.97 -26.47 30.57
N GLY A 303 9.46 -25.25 30.76
CA GLY A 303 9.10 -24.70 32.07
C GLY A 303 10.28 -24.25 32.95
N THR A 304 11.50 -24.14 32.41
CA THR A 304 12.63 -23.55 33.14
C THR A 304 12.72 -22.05 32.86
N TYR A 305 13.22 -21.25 33.81
CA TYR A 305 13.28 -19.80 33.64
C TYR A 305 14.01 -19.34 32.36
N PRO A 306 15.21 -19.83 32.02
CA PRO A 306 15.89 -19.43 30.78
C PRO A 306 15.11 -19.79 29.51
N THR A 307 14.43 -20.94 29.49
CA THR A 307 13.64 -21.36 28.32
C THR A 307 12.37 -20.55 28.17
N MET A 308 11.73 -20.16 29.28
CA MET A 308 10.59 -19.23 29.27
C MET A 308 10.99 -17.86 28.74
N VAL A 309 12.13 -17.30 29.18
CA VAL A 309 12.64 -16.01 28.68
C VAL A 309 12.87 -16.06 27.17
N LEU A 310 13.56 -17.11 26.69
CA LEU A 310 13.79 -17.31 25.25
C LEU A 310 12.47 -17.48 24.47
N ALA A 311 11.52 -18.23 25.02
CA ALA A 311 10.19 -18.40 24.44
C ALA A 311 9.44 -17.07 24.30
N GLY A 312 9.46 -16.24 25.35
CA GLY A 312 8.85 -14.91 25.32
C GLY A 312 9.49 -14.00 24.27
N LEU A 313 10.82 -14.01 24.16
CA LEU A 313 11.55 -13.26 23.13
C LEU A 313 11.15 -13.71 21.71
N LEU A 314 11.05 -15.02 21.47
CA LEU A 314 10.62 -15.56 20.19
C LEU A 314 9.17 -15.20 19.87
N VAL A 315 8.26 -15.24 20.85
CA VAL A 315 6.86 -14.83 20.65
C VAL A 315 6.75 -13.34 20.31
N GLN A 316 7.51 -12.48 21.01
CA GLN A 316 7.55 -11.06 20.67
C GLN A 316 8.17 -10.82 19.29
N PHE A 317 9.23 -11.55 18.95
CA PHE A 317 9.85 -11.46 17.63
C PHE A 317 8.89 -11.93 16.53
N ALA A 318 8.16 -13.04 16.74
CA ALA A 318 7.11 -13.49 15.85
C ALA A 318 6.05 -12.40 15.63
N SER A 319 5.62 -11.71 16.69
CA SER A 319 4.68 -10.58 16.58
C SER A 319 5.22 -9.41 15.73
N ILE A 320 6.54 -9.20 15.73
CA ILE A 320 7.18 -8.17 14.88
C ILE A 320 7.23 -8.65 13.43
N THR A 321 7.65 -9.89 13.18
CA THR A 321 7.80 -10.44 11.82
C THR A 321 6.46 -10.69 11.15
N ASP A 322 5.42 -10.99 11.92
CA ASP A 322 4.03 -11.12 11.47
C ASP A 322 3.60 -9.87 10.71
N GLY A 323 3.89 -8.68 11.24
CA GLY A 323 3.59 -7.42 10.56
C GLY A 323 4.28 -7.20 9.21
N CYS A 324 5.34 -7.97 8.90
CA CYS A 324 6.10 -7.86 7.66
C CYS A 324 5.37 -8.45 6.46
N ASP A 325 4.45 -9.41 6.65
CA ASP A 325 3.77 -10.08 5.53
C ASP A 325 2.91 -9.11 4.72
N GLY A 326 2.09 -8.32 5.40
CA GLY A 326 1.22 -7.31 4.81
C GLY A 326 2.01 -6.10 4.34
N GLU A 327 3.11 -5.77 5.00
CA GLU A 327 4.05 -4.74 4.53
C GLU A 327 4.63 -5.13 3.16
N ILE A 328 5.14 -6.35 3.01
CA ILE A 328 5.63 -6.89 1.75
C ILE A 328 4.51 -7.03 0.72
N ALA A 329 3.32 -7.47 1.14
CA ALA A 329 2.16 -7.58 0.25
C ALA A 329 1.79 -6.23 -0.39
N ARG A 330 1.85 -5.13 0.38
CA ARG A 330 1.62 -3.78 -0.14
C ARG A 330 2.78 -3.29 -1.00
N LEU A 331 4.03 -3.45 -0.55
CA LEU A 331 5.21 -2.99 -1.30
C LEU A 331 5.34 -3.64 -2.69
N LYS A 332 4.98 -4.92 -2.79
CA LYS A 332 5.14 -5.76 -4.00
C LYS A 332 3.85 -5.94 -4.82
N PHE A 333 2.73 -5.30 -4.48
CA PHE A 333 1.41 -5.53 -5.11
C PHE A 333 0.99 -7.01 -5.09
N GLN A 334 1.17 -7.66 -3.93
CA GLN A 334 0.83 -9.07 -3.68
C GLN A 334 -0.25 -9.23 -2.60
N ALA A 335 -0.96 -8.15 -2.27
CA ALA A 335 -2.10 -8.20 -1.37
C ALA A 335 -3.20 -9.11 -1.95
N SER A 336 -3.73 -10.01 -1.13
CA SER A 336 -4.80 -10.92 -1.55
C SER A 336 -5.75 -11.22 -0.41
N ARG A 337 -7.02 -11.49 -0.74
CA ARG A 337 -8.04 -11.91 0.23
C ARG A 337 -7.66 -13.23 0.91
N PHE A 338 -7.07 -14.15 0.16
CA PHE A 338 -6.57 -15.41 0.70
C PHE A 338 -5.44 -15.16 1.71
N GLY A 339 -4.43 -14.36 1.35
CA GLY A 339 -3.31 -14.06 2.26
C GLY A 339 -3.78 -13.43 3.56
N ALA A 340 -4.67 -12.43 3.50
CA ALA A 340 -5.23 -11.80 4.71
C ALA A 340 -6.05 -12.77 5.59
N TRP A 341 -6.76 -13.73 4.98
CA TRP A 341 -7.47 -14.78 5.71
C TRP A 341 -6.52 -15.82 6.31
N PHE A 342 -5.52 -16.25 5.53
CA PHE A 342 -4.51 -17.22 5.91
C PHE A 342 -3.65 -16.74 7.09
N ASP A 343 -3.21 -15.48 7.04
CA ASP A 343 -2.55 -14.78 8.14
C ASP A 343 -3.38 -14.84 9.43
N THR A 344 -4.65 -14.45 9.37
CA THR A 344 -5.55 -14.54 10.54
C THR A 344 -5.68 -15.97 11.07
N LEU A 345 -5.73 -16.96 10.19
CA LEU A 345 -5.86 -18.37 10.59
C LEU A 345 -4.61 -18.81 11.37
N LEU A 346 -3.42 -18.56 10.82
CA LEU A 346 -2.14 -18.87 11.48
C LEU A 346 -2.02 -18.17 12.82
N ASP A 347 -2.47 -16.92 12.92
CA ASP A 347 -2.55 -16.17 14.16
C ASP A 347 -3.38 -16.85 15.25
N ARG A 348 -4.52 -17.46 14.88
CA ARG A 348 -5.35 -18.19 15.85
C ARG A 348 -4.66 -19.45 16.33
N TYR A 349 -4.04 -20.20 15.42
CA TYR A 349 -3.28 -21.40 15.80
C TYR A 349 -2.08 -21.05 16.67
N ALA A 350 -1.33 -20.00 16.34
CA ALA A 350 -0.20 -19.54 17.15
C ALA A 350 -0.66 -19.16 18.58
N ASP A 351 -1.73 -18.39 18.71
CA ASP A 351 -2.30 -18.03 20.03
C ASP A 351 -2.66 -19.29 20.84
N MET A 352 -3.28 -20.31 20.22
CA MET A 352 -3.61 -21.57 20.87
C MET A 352 -2.38 -22.36 21.31
N PHE A 353 -1.36 -22.49 20.45
CA PHE A 353 -0.13 -23.19 20.79
C PHE A 353 0.64 -22.49 21.90
N ILE A 354 0.73 -21.16 21.88
CA ILE A 354 1.41 -20.38 22.92
C ILE A 354 0.72 -20.57 24.27
N VAL A 355 -0.61 -20.40 24.32
CA VAL A 355 -1.37 -20.60 25.57
C VAL A 355 -1.25 -22.05 26.05
N GLY A 356 -1.36 -23.03 25.15
CA GLY A 356 -1.20 -24.44 25.49
C GLY A 356 0.19 -24.77 26.03
N GLY A 357 1.25 -24.23 25.41
CA GLY A 357 2.63 -24.42 25.83
C GLY A 357 2.91 -23.84 27.22
N ILE A 358 2.41 -22.62 27.49
CA ILE A 358 2.52 -21.97 28.81
C ILE A 358 1.73 -22.75 29.86
N THR A 359 0.50 -23.17 29.53
CA THR A 359 -0.37 -23.92 30.45
C THR A 359 0.23 -25.26 30.81
N TYR A 360 0.73 -26.01 29.82
CA TYR A 360 1.40 -27.29 30.05
C TYR A 360 2.69 -27.11 30.86
N GLY A 361 3.51 -26.12 30.52
CA GLY A 361 4.72 -25.80 31.26
C GLY A 361 4.46 -25.52 32.74
N TYR A 362 3.41 -24.75 33.04
CA TYR A 362 2.97 -24.46 34.41
C TYR A 362 2.37 -25.69 35.11
N TRP A 363 1.56 -26.49 34.41
CA TRP A 363 0.95 -27.70 34.95
C TRP A 363 1.97 -28.74 35.44
N LYS A 364 3.15 -28.84 34.79
CA LYS A 364 4.20 -29.77 35.24
C LYS A 364 4.71 -29.49 36.65
N THR A 365 4.64 -28.24 37.12
CA THR A 365 5.03 -27.86 38.48
C THR A 365 3.83 -27.70 39.41
N HIS A 366 2.64 -27.49 38.85
CA HIS A 366 1.37 -27.34 39.57
C HIS A 366 0.31 -28.26 38.94
N PRO A 367 0.40 -29.59 39.17
CA PRO A 367 -0.45 -30.57 38.51
C PRO A 367 -1.87 -30.52 39.09
N ASP A 368 -2.69 -29.63 38.54
CA ASP A 368 -4.08 -29.40 38.92
C ASP A 368 -4.95 -29.29 37.65
N ALA A 369 -6.16 -29.85 37.71
CA ALA A 369 -7.16 -29.71 36.66
C ALA A 369 -7.55 -28.23 36.47
N LEU A 370 -7.50 -27.43 37.54
CA LEU A 370 -7.80 -26.00 37.47
C LEU A 370 -6.85 -25.25 36.53
N THR A 371 -5.58 -25.65 36.43
CA THR A 371 -4.61 -25.06 35.51
C THR A 371 -5.09 -25.11 34.05
N TRP A 372 -5.65 -26.25 33.64
CA TRP A 372 -6.17 -26.43 32.28
C TRP A 372 -7.47 -25.66 32.05
N LEU A 373 -8.35 -25.59 33.05
CA LEU A 373 -9.57 -24.78 32.98
C LEU A 373 -9.24 -23.29 32.81
N ILE A 374 -8.24 -22.80 33.54
CA ILE A 374 -7.75 -21.43 33.45
C ILE A 374 -7.12 -21.16 32.07
N GLY A 375 -6.27 -22.08 31.59
CA GLY A 375 -5.69 -21.98 30.24
C GLY A 375 -6.76 -21.97 29.14
N LEU A 376 -7.80 -22.80 29.29
CA LEU A 376 -8.96 -22.83 28.39
C LEU A 376 -9.75 -21.52 28.42
N LEU A 377 -9.96 -20.95 29.60
CA LEU A 377 -10.62 -19.65 29.76
C LEU A 377 -9.82 -18.54 29.06
N ALA A 378 -8.49 -18.57 29.16
CA ALA A 378 -7.63 -17.59 28.50
C ALA A 378 -7.70 -17.69 26.96
N VAL A 379 -7.51 -18.89 26.40
CA VAL A 379 -7.52 -19.08 24.93
C VAL A 379 -8.89 -18.78 24.33
N THR A 380 -9.98 -19.15 25.00
CA THR A 380 -11.34 -18.81 24.55
C THR A 380 -11.56 -17.30 24.52
N GLY A 381 -11.02 -16.55 25.50
CA GLY A 381 -11.03 -15.10 25.48
C GLY A 381 -10.31 -14.51 24.26
N PHE A 382 -9.13 -15.03 23.92
CA PHE A 382 -8.37 -14.57 22.76
C PHE A 382 -9.10 -14.83 21.44
N ILE A 383 -9.72 -16.01 21.32
CA ILE A 383 -10.48 -16.40 20.14
C ILE A 383 -11.74 -15.54 20.01
N LEU A 384 -12.52 -15.41 21.10
CA LEU A 384 -13.74 -14.61 21.11
C LEU A 384 -13.46 -13.14 20.77
N TYR A 385 -12.42 -12.54 21.34
CA TYR A 385 -12.03 -11.16 21.00
C TYR A 385 -11.84 -10.97 19.48
N SER A 386 -11.06 -11.84 18.85
CA SER A 386 -10.82 -11.76 17.40
C SER A 386 -12.05 -12.12 16.58
N TYR A 387 -12.84 -13.10 17.03
CA TYR A 387 -14.07 -13.52 16.38
C TYR A 387 -15.10 -12.39 16.38
N THR A 388 -15.47 -11.89 17.57
CA THR A 388 -16.47 -10.81 17.74
C THR A 388 -16.11 -9.58 16.91
N LYS A 389 -14.83 -9.19 16.89
CA LYS A 389 -14.37 -8.06 16.06
C LYS A 389 -14.69 -8.27 14.57
N LYS A 390 -14.33 -9.45 14.01
CA LYS A 390 -14.52 -9.74 12.58
C LYS A 390 -15.99 -9.99 12.24
N GLU A 391 -16.68 -10.73 13.08
CA GLU A 391 -18.09 -11.08 12.94
C GLU A 391 -18.96 -9.81 12.92
N PHE A 392 -18.70 -8.89 13.85
CA PHE A 392 -19.37 -7.60 13.91
C PHE A 392 -19.15 -6.79 12.63
N GLN A 393 -17.90 -6.70 12.16
CA GLN A 393 -17.58 -5.98 10.93
C GLN A 393 -18.32 -6.56 9.71
N VAL A 394 -18.50 -7.88 9.65
CA VAL A 394 -19.26 -8.54 8.58
C VAL A 394 -20.75 -8.19 8.64
N ARG A 395 -21.37 -8.14 9.83
CA ARG A 395 -22.80 -7.84 9.95
C ARG A 395 -23.14 -6.35 9.83
N TYR A 396 -22.31 -5.47 10.39
CA TYR A 396 -22.61 -4.05 10.52
C TYR A 396 -21.91 -3.17 9.49
N GLY A 397 -20.89 -3.68 8.79
CA GLY A 397 -20.18 -2.95 7.73
C GLY A 397 -19.16 -1.91 8.23
N TYR A 398 -18.98 -1.77 9.55
CA TYR A 398 -17.97 -0.90 10.18
C TYR A 398 -17.28 -1.62 11.35
N GLU A 399 -16.18 -1.08 11.88
CA GLU A 399 -15.39 -1.77 12.89
C GLU A 399 -15.93 -1.58 14.31
N LEU A 400 -15.94 -2.66 15.11
CA LEU A 400 -16.25 -2.58 16.55
C LEU A 400 -15.27 -1.67 17.32
N ASN A 401 -14.07 -1.46 16.78
CA ASN A 401 -13.08 -0.50 17.30
C ASN A 401 -13.57 0.95 17.35
N GLU A 402 -14.65 1.28 16.63
CA GLU A 402 -15.27 2.61 16.67
C GLU A 402 -16.05 2.83 17.97
N HIS A 403 -16.42 1.76 18.68
CA HIS A 403 -17.11 1.83 19.97
C HIS A 403 -16.14 2.16 21.11
N ARG A 404 -16.52 3.17 21.90
CA ARG A 404 -15.66 3.75 22.93
C ARG A 404 -15.33 2.75 24.03
N LEU A 405 -16.31 1.97 24.49
CA LEU A 405 -16.11 1.04 25.61
C LEU A 405 -15.21 -0.14 25.21
N TYR A 406 -15.34 -0.62 23.98
CA TYR A 406 -14.47 -1.68 23.43
C TYR A 406 -12.99 -1.24 23.37
N ARG A 407 -12.74 0.03 23.07
CA ARG A 407 -11.38 0.61 22.98
C ARG A 407 -10.67 0.84 24.31
N ILE A 408 -11.40 0.85 25.44
CA ILE A 408 -10.80 1.11 26.76
C ILE A 408 -9.85 -0.01 27.16
N ILE A 409 -10.18 -1.25 26.81
CA ILE A 409 -9.38 -2.41 27.17
C ILE A 409 -8.36 -2.69 26.06
N PRO A 410 -7.05 -2.72 26.38
CA PRO A 410 -6.02 -3.01 25.39
C PRO A 410 -5.97 -4.52 25.11
N GLY A 411 -6.95 -5.02 24.37
CA GLY A 411 -7.12 -6.43 24.05
C GLY A 411 -6.51 -6.86 22.72
N SER A 412 -5.85 -5.96 21.99
CA SER A 412 -5.26 -6.28 20.69
C SER A 412 -4.15 -7.32 20.81
N ARG A 413 -3.99 -8.15 19.77
CA ARG A 413 -3.10 -9.32 19.79
C ARG A 413 -1.65 -8.93 20.13
N ASP A 414 -1.15 -7.84 19.56
CA ASP A 414 0.18 -7.28 19.83
C ASP A 414 0.38 -6.95 21.32
N VAL A 415 -0.62 -6.38 21.99
CA VAL A 415 -0.55 -6.11 23.42
C VAL A 415 -0.52 -7.41 24.22
N ARG A 416 -1.36 -8.39 23.85
CA ARG A 416 -1.40 -9.68 24.55
C ARG A 416 -0.06 -10.41 24.45
N LEU A 417 0.50 -10.52 23.24
CA LEU A 417 1.79 -11.17 23.02
C LEU A 417 2.93 -10.44 23.74
N PHE A 418 2.90 -9.10 23.76
CA PHE A 418 3.87 -8.32 24.52
C PHE A 418 3.76 -8.56 26.03
N LEU A 419 2.55 -8.63 26.58
CA LEU A 419 2.35 -8.94 28.00
C LEU A 419 2.77 -10.38 28.34
N VAL A 420 2.58 -11.33 27.44
CA VAL A 420 3.13 -12.69 27.57
C VAL A 420 4.66 -12.66 27.59
N PHE A 421 5.28 -11.86 26.72
CA PHE A 421 6.73 -11.65 26.72
C PHE A 421 7.22 -11.04 28.04
N ILE A 422 6.58 -9.97 28.53
CA ILE A 422 6.92 -9.39 29.84
C ILE A 422 6.72 -10.40 30.96
N GLY A 423 5.61 -11.14 30.95
CA GLY A 423 5.33 -12.22 31.90
C GLY A 423 6.43 -13.26 31.90
N ALA A 424 6.90 -13.68 30.73
CA ALA A 424 8.02 -14.61 30.59
C ALA A 424 9.34 -14.04 31.15
N LEU A 425 9.62 -12.76 30.91
CA LEU A 425 10.81 -12.08 31.45
C LEU A 425 10.82 -12.04 32.98
N VAL A 426 9.67 -11.82 33.62
CA VAL A 426 9.57 -11.79 35.08
C VAL A 426 9.34 -13.17 35.71
N GLY A 427 9.23 -14.23 34.90
CA GLY A 427 9.02 -15.60 35.36
C GLY A 427 7.56 -16.01 35.62
N TYR A 428 6.59 -15.19 35.22
CA TYR A 428 5.15 -15.42 35.39
C TYR A 428 4.34 -15.39 34.08
N PRO A 429 4.72 -16.14 33.02
CA PRO A 429 3.98 -16.16 31.76
C PRO A 429 2.56 -16.71 31.91
N PHE A 430 2.34 -17.64 32.85
CA PHE A 430 0.99 -18.17 33.13
C PHE A 430 0.06 -17.07 33.66
N ALA A 431 0.49 -16.29 34.65
CA ALA A 431 -0.30 -15.16 35.14
C ALA A 431 -0.61 -14.13 34.03
N ALA A 432 0.33 -13.90 33.11
CA ALA A 432 0.13 -13.00 31.97
C ALA A 432 -0.97 -13.49 31.01
N ILE A 433 -1.02 -14.78 30.68
CA ILE A 433 -2.12 -15.31 29.84
C ILE A 433 -3.47 -15.26 30.55
N VAL A 434 -3.51 -15.46 31.88
CA VAL A 434 -4.75 -15.33 32.66
C VAL A 434 -5.26 -13.90 32.60
N LEU A 435 -4.41 -12.93 32.94
CA LEU A 435 -4.76 -11.52 32.92
C LEU A 435 -5.26 -11.08 31.55
N THR A 436 -4.48 -11.36 30.49
CA THR A 436 -4.85 -10.97 29.12
C THR A 436 -6.10 -11.70 28.63
N GLY A 437 -6.32 -12.94 29.06
CA GLY A 437 -7.51 -13.72 28.75
C GLY A 437 -8.77 -13.10 29.34
N LEU A 438 -8.72 -12.75 30.64
CA LEU A 438 -9.81 -12.05 31.33
C LEU A 438 -10.09 -10.67 30.72
N LEU A 439 -9.05 -9.91 30.40
CA LEU A 439 -9.20 -8.63 29.71
C LEU A 439 -9.85 -8.79 28.33
N SER A 440 -9.54 -9.87 27.60
CA SER A 440 -10.15 -10.15 26.30
C SER A 440 -11.65 -10.43 26.44
N HIS A 441 -12.07 -11.22 27.43
CA HIS A 441 -13.49 -11.44 27.75
C HIS A 441 -14.18 -10.14 28.16
N LEU A 442 -13.56 -9.35 29.03
CA LEU A 442 -14.10 -8.06 29.47
C LEU A 442 -14.32 -7.12 28.28
N ALA A 443 -13.36 -7.05 27.35
CA ALA A 443 -13.48 -6.23 26.15
C ALA A 443 -14.66 -6.68 25.26
N VAL A 444 -14.86 -7.99 25.10
CA VAL A 444 -16.01 -8.56 24.36
C VAL A 444 -17.33 -8.15 25.01
N TRP A 445 -17.45 -8.29 26.33
CA TRP A 445 -18.66 -7.92 27.06
C TRP A 445 -18.95 -6.42 27.03
N LEU A 446 -17.92 -5.58 27.17
CA LEU A 446 -18.06 -4.13 27.06
C LEU A 446 -18.47 -3.72 25.64
N GLY A 447 -17.90 -4.34 24.61
CA GLY A 447 -18.31 -4.12 23.22
C GLY A 447 -19.76 -4.51 22.98
N PHE A 448 -20.19 -5.66 23.51
CA PHE A 448 -21.59 -6.08 23.46
C PHE A 448 -22.52 -5.06 24.14
N ALA A 449 -22.17 -4.61 25.35
CA ALA A 449 -22.97 -3.65 26.09
C ALA A 449 -23.10 -2.30 25.36
N ASP A 450 -22.00 -1.80 24.76
CA ASP A 450 -21.98 -0.56 23.98
C ASP A 450 -22.93 -0.66 22.77
N VAL A 451 -22.86 -1.76 22.02
CA VAL A 451 -23.72 -2.03 20.86
C VAL A 451 -25.19 -2.16 21.28
N TYR A 452 -25.46 -2.93 22.33
CA TYR A 452 -26.82 -3.18 22.82
C TYR A 452 -27.49 -1.88 23.30
N LEU A 453 -26.81 -1.12 24.16
CA LEU A 453 -27.32 0.16 24.68
C LEU A 453 -27.49 1.21 23.56
N GLY A 454 -26.56 1.24 22.60
CA GLY A 454 -26.64 2.12 21.44
C GLY A 454 -27.82 1.78 20.51
N ALA A 455 -28.15 0.51 20.34
CA ALA A 455 -29.30 0.05 19.56
C ALA A 455 -30.64 0.42 20.23
N SER A 456 -30.75 0.24 21.54
CA SER A 456 -31.94 0.62 22.31
C SER A 456 -32.25 2.12 22.23
N ALA A 457 -31.22 2.98 22.28
CA ALA A 457 -31.39 4.43 22.16
C ALA A 457 -31.89 4.89 20.78
N ARG A 458 -31.49 4.21 19.70
CA ARG A 458 -31.95 4.53 18.33
C ARG A 458 -33.40 4.08 18.07
N GLN A 459 -33.82 2.96 18.65
CA GLN A 459 -35.21 2.50 18.54
C GLN A 459 -36.19 3.46 19.24
N THR A 460 -35.82 4.03 20.40
CA THR A 460 -36.65 5.02 21.11
C THR A 460 -36.79 6.36 20.38
N SER A 461 -35.84 6.72 19.48
CA SER A 461 -35.95 7.95 18.67
C SER A 461 -36.81 7.81 17.41
N HIS A 462 -37.17 6.59 17.00
CA HIS A 462 -38.04 6.34 15.84
C HIS A 462 -39.48 5.97 16.22
N SER A 463 -39.75 5.65 17.48
CA SER A 463 -41.12 5.43 17.98
C SER A 463 -41.79 6.68 18.57
N GLY A 464 -41.12 7.84 18.48
CA GLY A 464 -41.60 9.13 19.01
C GLY A 464 -41.98 10.17 17.96
N ARG A 465 -42.26 9.77 16.71
CA ARG A 465 -42.81 10.64 15.67
C ARG A 465 -44.15 10.14 15.17
#